data_AF-A0AAD4QDQ3-F1
#
_entry.id   AF-A0AAD4QDQ3-F1
#
_cell.length_a   1.000
_cell.length_b   1.000
_cell.length_c   1.000
_cell.angle_alpha   90.00
_cell.angle_beta   90.00
_cell.angle_gamma   90.00
#
_symmetry.space_group_name_H-M   'P 1'
#
loop_
_entity.id
_entity.type
_entity.pdbx_description
1 polymer ?
#
loop_
_entity_poly.entity_id
_entity_poly.type
_entity_poly.pdbx_seq_one_letter_code
_entity_poly.pdbx_strand_id
1 'polypeptide(L)'
;MDYMKTLSFTGLALVLTAVIQTLQHQLDLYHAIFVMQIIFSLDFVYAYGMRRFFQSSRNPLRATLVIGVQMFSTAVFTVWLLCVWAQNSHFGSQPDCNHLVKFVFFFASVHATAAWLRTLFIVGIVFAACSLLFKFCTIVFVKPEHFEQHLSHVRDAKPNGAGGKSVYKSCCKYFTAGSAVYGVATLELIVRRNRENIGSGEGEWGFGQIVSLILILQCVVDVVVVICKWWKGSPCEDPEGYPGGTAY
;
A
#
# COMPACT_ATOMS: atom_id res chain seq x y z
N MET A 1 -4.62 14.79 -6.69
CA MET A 1 -5.22 13.60 -7.32
C MET A 1 -4.17 12.85 -8.14
N ASP A 2 -3.09 13.52 -8.56
CA ASP A 2 -2.01 12.91 -9.34
C ASP A 2 -1.14 11.93 -8.54
N TYR A 3 -1.01 12.13 -7.23
CA TYR A 3 -0.30 11.22 -6.33
C TYR A 3 -0.84 9.77 -6.35
N MET A 4 -2.15 9.56 -6.53
CA MET A 4 -2.74 8.21 -6.62
C MET A 4 -2.27 7.46 -7.86
N LYS A 5 -2.13 8.18 -8.98
CA LYS A 5 -1.63 7.60 -10.23
C LYS A 5 -0.17 7.20 -10.06
N THR A 6 0.63 8.13 -9.51
CA THR A 6 2.05 7.87 -9.23
C THR A 6 2.21 6.64 -8.35
N LEU A 7 1.43 6.51 -7.28
CA LEU A 7 1.48 5.35 -6.38
C LEU A 7 1.20 4.02 -7.10
N SER A 8 0.15 3.97 -7.93
CA SER A 8 -0.18 2.76 -8.71
C SER A 8 0.91 2.41 -9.72
N PHE A 9 1.46 3.40 -10.43
CA PHE A 9 2.53 3.15 -11.40
C PHE A 9 3.83 2.74 -10.73
N THR A 10 4.18 3.34 -9.59
CA THR A 10 5.34 2.95 -8.78
C THR A 10 5.18 1.53 -8.26
N GLY A 11 4.01 1.16 -7.73
CA GLY A 11 3.72 -0.21 -7.30
C GLY A 11 3.86 -1.21 -8.44
N LEU A 12 3.26 -0.92 -9.60
CA LEU A 12 3.36 -1.77 -10.79
C LEU A 12 4.81 -1.90 -11.27
N ALA A 13 5.56 -0.81 -11.32
CA ALA A 13 6.97 -0.83 -11.73
C ALA A 13 7.80 -1.71 -10.79
N LEU A 14 7.61 -1.59 -9.47
CA LEU A 14 8.29 -2.44 -8.48
C LEU A 14 7.94 -3.92 -8.65
N VAL A 15 6.66 -4.25 -8.86
CA VAL A 15 6.23 -5.63 -9.11
C VAL A 15 6.86 -6.18 -10.39
N LEU A 16 6.85 -5.41 -11.49
CA LEU A 16 7.46 -5.84 -12.76
C LEU A 16 8.97 -6.02 -12.62
N THR A 17 9.67 -5.10 -11.96
CA THR A 17 11.10 -5.24 -11.68
C THR A 17 11.38 -6.49 -10.85
N ALA A 18 10.59 -6.75 -9.80
CA ALA A 18 10.74 -7.95 -8.97
C ALA A 18 10.53 -9.23 -9.80
N VAL A 19 9.51 -9.26 -10.67
CA VAL A 19 9.25 -10.39 -11.56
C VAL A 19 10.42 -10.60 -12.52
N ILE A 20 10.90 -9.55 -13.18
CA ILE A 20 12.02 -9.64 -14.12
C ILE A 20 13.29 -10.15 -13.41
N GLN A 21 13.63 -9.59 -12.25
CA GLN A 21 14.79 -10.02 -11.47
C GLN A 21 14.64 -11.46 -10.94
N THR A 22 13.42 -11.89 -10.61
CA THR A 22 13.12 -13.27 -10.23
C THR A 22 13.35 -14.21 -11.41
N LEU A 23 12.85 -13.86 -12.60
CA LEU A 23 13.03 -14.65 -13.82
C LEU A 23 14.50 -14.74 -14.27
N GLN A 24 15.30 -13.72 -13.97
CA GLN A 24 16.74 -13.70 -14.22
C GLN A 24 17.55 -14.47 -13.16
N HIS A 25 16.90 -15.07 -12.14
CA HIS A 25 17.55 -15.68 -10.99
C HIS A 25 18.53 -14.75 -10.26
N GLN A 26 18.31 -13.43 -10.32
CA GLN A 26 19.15 -12.43 -9.65
C GLN A 26 18.56 -11.96 -8.32
N LEU A 27 17.27 -12.21 -8.10
CA LEU A 27 16.59 -11.85 -6.86
C LEU A 27 16.73 -12.98 -5.82
N ASP A 28 17.40 -12.72 -4.71
CA ASP A 28 17.42 -13.63 -3.57
C ASP A 28 16.12 -13.55 -2.74
N LEU A 29 15.94 -14.51 -1.81
CA LEU A 29 14.75 -14.58 -0.97
C LEU A 29 14.62 -13.36 -0.04
N TYR A 30 15.74 -12.83 0.46
CA TYR A 30 15.75 -11.68 1.36
C TYR A 30 15.19 -10.42 0.66
N HIS A 31 15.70 -10.13 -0.54
CA HIS A 31 15.25 -9.03 -1.38
C HIS A 31 13.79 -9.24 -1.82
N ALA A 32 13.37 -10.47 -2.13
CA ALA A 32 11.97 -10.75 -2.44
C ALA A 32 11.04 -10.45 -1.25
N ILE A 33 11.39 -10.88 -0.03
CA ILE A 33 10.64 -10.56 1.19
C ILE A 33 10.59 -9.05 1.43
N PHE A 34 11.71 -8.37 1.20
CA PHE A 34 11.80 -6.92 1.35
C PHE A 34 10.86 -6.20 0.39
N VAL A 35 10.93 -6.53 -0.91
CA VAL A 35 10.06 -5.98 -1.97
C VAL A 35 8.59 -6.29 -1.69
N MET A 36 8.29 -7.51 -1.26
CA MET A 36 6.94 -7.90 -0.84
C MET A 36 6.41 -6.96 0.26
N GLN A 37 7.18 -6.72 1.32
CA GLN A 37 6.75 -5.86 2.43
C GLN A 37 6.51 -4.40 2.00
N ILE A 38 7.31 -3.90 1.06
CA ILE A 38 7.11 -2.57 0.44
C ILE A 38 5.79 -2.52 -0.32
N ILE A 39 5.56 -3.50 -1.22
CA ILE A 39 4.35 -3.54 -2.04
C ILE A 39 3.11 -3.68 -1.17
N PHE A 40 3.14 -4.52 -0.13
CA PHE A 40 2.05 -4.61 0.86
C PHE A 40 1.75 -3.26 1.52
N SER A 41 2.78 -2.49 1.85
CA SER A 41 2.62 -1.15 2.45
C SER A 41 2.01 -0.17 1.45
N LEU A 42 2.45 -0.20 0.19
CA LEU A 42 1.92 0.64 -0.90
C LEU A 42 0.45 0.31 -1.22
N ASP A 43 0.11 -0.98 -1.33
CA ASP A 43 -1.26 -1.44 -1.58
C ASP A 43 -2.21 -1.02 -0.46
N PHE A 44 -1.72 -1.03 0.78
CA PHE A 44 -2.50 -0.59 1.93
C PHE A 44 -2.83 0.92 1.85
N VAL A 45 -1.84 1.76 1.55
CA VAL A 45 -2.02 3.20 1.33
C VAL A 45 -2.96 3.46 0.15
N TYR A 46 -2.76 2.72 -0.94
CA TYR A 46 -3.57 2.82 -2.14
C TYR A 46 -5.05 2.48 -1.88
N ALA A 47 -5.34 1.39 -1.16
CA ALA A 47 -6.69 1.00 -0.81
C ALA A 47 -7.46 2.11 -0.06
N TYR A 48 -6.78 2.83 0.84
CA TYR A 48 -7.36 3.98 1.54
C TYR A 48 -7.60 5.17 0.60
N GLY A 49 -6.62 5.49 -0.25
CA GLY A 49 -6.71 6.59 -1.22
C GLY A 49 -7.78 6.37 -2.29
N MET A 50 -8.03 5.11 -2.67
CA MET A 50 -8.99 4.73 -3.71
C MET A 50 -10.42 5.16 -3.38
N ARG A 51 -10.85 5.03 -2.11
CA ARG A 51 -12.20 5.47 -1.68
C ARG A 51 -12.41 6.95 -1.96
N ARG A 52 -11.41 7.78 -1.64
CA ARG A 52 -11.46 9.23 -1.88
C ARG A 52 -11.41 9.55 -3.37
N PHE A 53 -10.65 8.78 -4.14
CA PHE A 53 -10.58 8.92 -5.59
C PHE A 53 -11.94 8.67 -6.24
N PHE A 54 -12.66 7.59 -5.88
CA PHE A 54 -14.00 7.33 -6.43
C PHE A 54 -15.01 8.41 -6.08
N GLN A 55 -14.99 8.91 -4.83
CA GLN A 55 -15.86 10.01 -4.43
C GLN A 55 -15.59 11.29 -5.24
N SER A 56 -14.34 11.52 -5.64
CA SER A 56 -13.94 12.71 -6.39
C SER A 56 -14.02 12.53 -7.92
N SER A 57 -13.99 11.30 -8.44
CA SER A 57 -13.91 11.06 -9.88
C SER A 57 -15.28 11.22 -10.53
N ARG A 58 -15.41 12.22 -11.40
CA ARG A 58 -16.58 12.42 -12.24
C ARG A 58 -16.52 11.66 -13.57
N ASN A 59 -15.34 11.22 -13.99
CA ASN A 59 -15.13 10.56 -15.28
C ASN A 59 -15.10 9.02 -15.09
N PRO A 60 -16.07 8.28 -15.66
CA PRO A 60 -16.15 6.82 -15.50
C PRO A 60 -15.01 6.09 -16.21
N LEU A 61 -14.61 6.52 -17.42
CA LEU A 61 -13.48 5.92 -18.15
C LEU A 61 -12.18 5.98 -17.35
N ARG A 62 -11.90 7.15 -16.75
CA ARG A 62 -10.73 7.33 -15.89
C ARG A 62 -10.78 6.41 -14.67
N ALA A 63 -11.95 6.24 -14.05
CA ALA A 63 -12.11 5.36 -12.90
C ALA A 63 -11.90 3.89 -13.30
N THR A 64 -12.50 3.45 -14.41
CA THR A 64 -12.35 2.09 -14.95
C THR A 64 -10.89 1.78 -15.30
N LEU A 65 -10.16 2.71 -15.93
CA LEU A 65 -8.73 2.53 -16.23
C LEU A 65 -7.89 2.35 -14.96
N VAL A 66 -8.11 3.18 -13.94
CA VAL A 66 -7.39 3.08 -12.65
C VAL A 66 -7.69 1.76 -11.94
N ILE A 67 -8.95 1.31 -11.95
CA ILE A 67 -9.32 -0.02 -11.43
C ILE A 67 -8.60 -1.10 -12.21
N GLY A 68 -8.66 -1.05 -13.55
CA GLY A 68 -8.05 -2.06 -14.41
C GLY A 68 -6.55 -2.21 -14.18
N VAL A 69 -5.82 -1.08 -14.12
CA VAL A 69 -4.38 -1.07 -13.82
C VAL A 69 -4.10 -1.66 -12.43
N GLN A 70 -4.89 -1.29 -11.42
CA GLN A 70 -4.71 -1.89 -10.09
C GLN A 70 -4.98 -3.39 -10.09
N MET A 71 -6.09 -3.83 -10.68
CA MET A 71 -6.47 -5.23 -10.71
C MET A 71 -5.38 -6.07 -11.39
N PHE A 72 -4.84 -5.56 -12.49
CA PHE A 72 -3.69 -6.16 -13.17
C PHE A 72 -2.46 -6.21 -12.26
N SER A 73 -2.06 -5.08 -11.65
CA SER A 73 -0.91 -5.01 -10.73
C SER A 73 -1.05 -6.00 -9.56
N THR A 74 -2.25 -6.07 -8.97
CA THR A 74 -2.56 -6.96 -7.83
C THR A 74 -2.51 -8.42 -8.26
N ALA A 75 -3.01 -8.75 -9.47
CA ALA A 75 -2.95 -10.10 -10.00
C ALA A 75 -1.50 -10.56 -10.23
N VAL A 76 -0.68 -9.73 -10.89
CA VAL A 76 0.74 -10.02 -11.12
C VAL A 76 1.47 -10.20 -9.78
N PHE A 77 1.25 -9.30 -8.82
CA PHE A 77 1.82 -9.40 -7.48
C PHE A 77 1.40 -10.70 -6.77
N THR A 78 0.12 -11.07 -6.83
CA THR A 78 -0.41 -12.30 -6.21
C THR A 78 0.24 -13.56 -6.79
N VAL A 79 0.40 -13.62 -8.12
CA VAL A 79 1.06 -14.75 -8.80
C VAL A 79 2.54 -14.81 -8.44
N TRP A 80 3.24 -13.67 -8.49
CA TRP A 80 4.64 -13.59 -8.09
C TRP A 80 4.85 -14.02 -6.64
N LEU A 81 4.00 -13.55 -5.72
CA LEU A 81 4.06 -13.90 -4.31
C LEU A 81 3.80 -15.39 -4.08
N LEU A 82 2.85 -15.98 -4.81
CA LEU A 82 2.62 -17.43 -4.77
C LEU A 82 3.87 -18.20 -5.18
N CYS A 83 4.57 -17.74 -6.23
CA CYS A 83 5.81 -18.35 -6.71
C CYS A 83 6.91 -18.29 -5.63
N VAL A 84 7.13 -17.11 -5.03
CA VAL A 84 8.12 -16.91 -3.96
C VAL A 84 7.87 -17.87 -2.78
N TRP A 85 6.64 -17.94 -2.28
CA TRP A 85 6.32 -18.77 -1.12
C TRP A 85 6.22 -20.27 -1.44
N ALA A 86 5.84 -20.63 -2.67
CA ALA A 86 5.87 -22.03 -3.12
C ALA A 86 7.30 -22.56 -3.25
N GLN A 87 8.26 -21.69 -3.54
CA GLN A 87 9.67 -22.06 -3.76
C GLN A 87 10.60 -21.59 -2.65
N ASN A 88 10.09 -21.13 -1.50
CA ASN A 88 10.88 -20.42 -0.48
C ASN A 88 12.19 -21.11 -0.04
N SER A 89 12.30 -22.43 -0.06
CA SER A 89 13.55 -23.15 0.25
C SER A 89 14.58 -23.09 -0.89
N HIS A 90 14.14 -23.06 -2.14
CA HIS A 90 14.99 -23.08 -3.34
C HIS A 90 14.97 -21.78 -4.13
N PHE A 91 14.38 -20.73 -3.57
CA PHE A 91 14.16 -19.47 -4.26
C PHE A 91 15.48 -18.70 -4.45
N GLY A 92 15.65 -18.11 -5.63
CA GLY A 92 16.69 -17.12 -5.92
C GLY A 92 18.07 -17.68 -6.30
N SER A 93 19.06 -16.80 -6.28
CA SER A 93 20.46 -17.08 -6.68
C SER A 93 21.24 -17.93 -5.68
N GLN A 94 20.85 -17.91 -4.41
CA GLN A 94 21.57 -18.56 -3.30
C GLN A 94 20.62 -19.41 -2.43
N PRO A 95 20.07 -20.52 -2.98
CA PRO A 95 19.08 -21.33 -2.28
C PRO A 95 19.60 -21.89 -0.94
N ASP A 96 20.90 -22.21 -0.87
CA ASP A 96 21.52 -22.76 0.35
C ASP A 96 21.48 -21.78 1.53
N CYS A 97 21.42 -20.47 1.28
CA CYS A 97 21.38 -19.44 2.33
C CYS A 97 19.96 -19.11 2.80
N ASN A 98 18.91 -19.63 2.14
CA ASN A 98 17.53 -19.26 2.44
C ASN A 98 17.09 -19.60 3.87
N HIS A 99 17.67 -20.65 4.47
CA HIS A 99 17.38 -21.04 5.85
C HIS A 99 17.85 -20.01 6.89
N LEU A 100 18.82 -19.17 6.54
CA LEU A 100 19.35 -18.11 7.41
C LEU A 100 18.45 -16.87 7.40
N VAL A 101 17.64 -16.69 6.36
CA VAL A 101 16.79 -15.50 6.18
C VAL A 101 15.70 -15.48 7.24
N LYS A 102 15.67 -14.37 7.99
CA LYS A 102 14.69 -14.12 9.06
C LYS A 102 13.60 -13.18 8.55
N PHE A 103 12.36 -13.64 8.62
CA PHE A 103 11.16 -12.85 8.46
C PHE A 103 10.73 -12.24 9.80
N VAL A 104 10.11 -11.06 9.77
CA VAL A 104 9.60 -10.38 10.96
C VAL A 104 8.08 -10.48 10.97
N PHE A 105 7.54 -11.29 11.87
CA PHE A 105 6.10 -11.47 12.05
C PHE A 105 5.68 -10.93 13.43
N PHE A 106 4.85 -9.88 13.47
CA PHE A 106 4.49 -9.19 14.72
C PHE A 106 5.69 -8.87 15.62
N PHE A 107 6.73 -8.26 15.05
CA PHE A 107 7.98 -7.96 15.74
C PHE A 107 8.78 -9.18 16.25
N ALA A 108 8.33 -10.41 16.07
CA ALA A 108 9.10 -11.62 16.36
C ALA A 108 9.91 -12.07 15.14
N SER A 109 11.07 -12.69 15.37
CA SER A 109 11.92 -13.24 14.31
C SER A 109 11.49 -14.66 14.02
N VAL A 110 11.21 -14.97 12.77
CA VAL A 110 10.84 -16.30 12.30
C VAL A 110 11.69 -16.63 11.08
N HIS A 111 12.13 -17.87 10.91
CA HIS A 111 12.78 -18.26 9.66
C HIS A 111 11.81 -18.18 8.49
N ALA A 112 12.22 -17.57 7.38
CA ALA A 112 11.40 -17.44 6.18
C ALA A 112 11.01 -18.80 5.57
N THR A 113 11.80 -19.83 5.85
CA THR A 113 11.58 -21.21 5.41
C THR A 113 10.64 -22.01 6.33
N ALA A 114 10.14 -21.43 7.42
CA ALA A 114 9.24 -22.13 8.34
C ALA A 114 7.95 -22.59 7.64
N ALA A 115 7.61 -23.87 7.77
CA ALA A 115 6.48 -24.49 7.09
C ALA A 115 5.14 -23.81 7.44
N TRP A 116 4.92 -23.49 8.72
CA TRP A 116 3.69 -22.82 9.16
C TRP A 116 3.54 -21.42 8.54
N LEU A 117 4.65 -20.68 8.40
CA LEU A 117 4.65 -19.33 7.82
C LEU A 117 4.31 -19.40 6.33
N ARG A 118 4.91 -20.36 5.62
CA ARG A 118 4.59 -20.67 4.23
C ARG A 118 3.11 -21.02 4.05
N THR A 119 2.56 -21.91 4.87
CA THR A 119 1.14 -22.27 4.81
C THR A 119 0.25 -21.05 5.04
N LEU A 120 0.57 -20.20 6.02
CA LEU A 120 -0.16 -18.98 6.31
C LEU A 120 -0.19 -18.03 5.11
N PHE A 121 0.96 -17.79 4.46
CA PHE A 121 1.02 -16.93 3.27
C PHE A 121 0.28 -17.53 2.09
N ILE A 122 0.44 -18.83 1.80
CA ILE A 122 -0.29 -19.49 0.69
C ILE A 122 -1.81 -19.38 0.89
N VAL A 123 -2.31 -19.63 2.10
CA VAL A 123 -3.75 -19.47 2.40
C VAL A 123 -4.19 -18.02 2.20
N GLY A 124 -3.42 -17.05 2.68
CA GLY A 124 -3.70 -15.63 2.47
C GLY A 124 -3.72 -15.22 1.00
N ILE A 125 -2.79 -15.74 0.19
CA ILE A 125 -2.68 -15.50 -1.25
C ILE A 125 -3.89 -16.10 -1.98
N VAL A 126 -4.30 -17.32 -1.65
CA VAL A 126 -5.49 -17.97 -2.23
C VAL A 126 -6.74 -17.14 -1.91
N PHE A 127 -6.90 -16.69 -0.67
CA PHE A 127 -8.01 -15.82 -0.28
C PHE A 127 -8.00 -14.49 -1.06
N ALA A 128 -6.82 -13.88 -1.22
CA ALA A 128 -6.66 -12.66 -2.01
C ALA A 128 -7.01 -12.88 -3.49
N ALA A 129 -6.59 -14.00 -4.08
CA ALA A 129 -6.94 -14.38 -5.45
C ALA A 129 -8.45 -14.58 -5.63
N CYS A 130 -9.12 -15.28 -4.71
CA CYS A 130 -10.57 -15.43 -4.72
C CYS A 130 -11.29 -14.07 -4.62
N SER A 131 -10.81 -13.17 -3.75
CA SER A 131 -11.35 -11.81 -3.64
C SER A 131 -11.17 -11.01 -4.94
N LEU A 132 -10.01 -11.15 -5.60
CA LEU A 132 -9.73 -10.51 -6.89
C LEU A 132 -10.64 -11.04 -8.00
N LEU A 133 -10.85 -12.36 -8.08
CA LEU A 133 -11.78 -12.96 -9.03
C LEU A 133 -13.21 -12.49 -8.78
N PHE A 134 -13.66 -12.46 -7.54
CA PHE A 134 -14.99 -11.93 -7.20
C PHE A 134 -15.15 -10.48 -7.65
N LYS A 135 -14.17 -9.61 -7.37
CA LYS A 135 -14.18 -8.21 -7.82
C LYS A 135 -14.21 -8.11 -9.35
N PHE A 136 -13.39 -8.90 -10.04
CA PHE A 136 -13.38 -8.94 -11.50
C PHE A 136 -14.74 -9.36 -12.06
N CYS A 137 -15.35 -10.42 -11.53
CA CYS A 137 -16.70 -10.85 -11.89
C CYS A 137 -17.72 -9.73 -11.66
N THR A 138 -17.68 -9.04 -10.51
CA THR A 138 -18.60 -7.91 -10.27
C THR A 138 -18.41 -6.78 -11.28
N ILE A 139 -17.20 -6.53 -11.78
CA ILE A 139 -16.97 -5.47 -12.78
C ILE A 139 -17.45 -5.90 -14.17
N VAL A 140 -17.21 -7.15 -14.57
CA VAL A 140 -17.53 -7.66 -15.91
C VAL A 140 -19.03 -7.95 -16.07
N PHE A 141 -19.66 -8.53 -15.05
CA PHE A 141 -21.05 -8.97 -15.14
C PHE A 141 -22.07 -7.90 -14.73
N VAL A 142 -21.65 -6.85 -14.02
CA VAL A 142 -22.54 -5.72 -13.73
C VAL A 142 -22.66 -4.87 -14.98
N LYS A 143 -23.89 -4.70 -15.48
CA LYS A 143 -24.16 -3.83 -16.64
C LYS A 143 -23.53 -2.45 -16.40
N PRO A 144 -22.95 -1.80 -17.44
CA PRO A 144 -22.32 -0.49 -17.30
C PRO A 144 -23.25 0.56 -16.67
N GLU A 145 -24.56 0.50 -16.95
CA GLU A 145 -25.59 1.35 -16.33
C GLU A 145 -25.66 1.20 -14.80
N HIS A 146 -25.61 -0.05 -14.31
CA HIS A 146 -25.59 -0.34 -12.87
C HIS A 146 -24.26 0.06 -12.23
N PHE A 147 -23.15 -0.02 -12.96
CA PHE A 147 -21.86 0.43 -12.48
C PHE A 147 -21.83 1.96 -12.30
N GLU A 148 -22.37 2.71 -13.26
CA GLU A 148 -22.53 4.16 -13.13
C GLU A 148 -23.44 4.53 -11.96
N GLN A 149 -24.56 3.82 -11.79
CA GLN A 149 -25.46 4.01 -10.65
C GLN A 149 -24.80 3.67 -9.30
N HIS A 150 -23.92 2.66 -9.27
CA HIS A 150 -23.16 2.34 -8.07
C HIS A 150 -22.12 3.43 -7.75
N LEU A 151 -21.42 3.95 -8.76
CA LEU A 151 -20.49 5.07 -8.59
C LEU A 151 -21.19 6.35 -8.15
N SER A 152 -22.38 6.65 -8.68
CA SER A 152 -23.19 7.79 -8.23
C SER A 152 -23.64 7.59 -6.78
N HIS A 153 -24.11 6.40 -6.41
CA HIS A 153 -24.47 6.10 -5.02
C HIS A 153 -23.28 6.22 -4.06
N VAL A 154 -22.08 5.74 -4.43
CA VAL A 154 -20.86 5.89 -3.61
C VAL A 154 -20.44 7.35 -3.47
N ARG A 155 -20.66 8.17 -4.52
CA ARG A 155 -20.40 9.61 -4.52
C ARG A 155 -21.40 10.38 -3.66
N ASP A 156 -22.69 10.05 -3.81
CA ASP A 156 -23.82 10.77 -3.22
C ASP A 156 -24.21 10.23 -1.85
N ALA A 157 -23.60 9.12 -1.40
CA ALA A 157 -23.62 8.65 -0.03
C ALA A 157 -23.07 9.73 0.91
N LYS A 158 -23.93 10.71 1.24
CA LYS A 158 -23.76 11.57 2.39
C LYS A 158 -23.60 10.63 3.56
N PRO A 159 -22.52 10.77 4.35
CA PRO A 159 -22.41 9.96 5.54
C PRO A 159 -23.68 10.29 6.37
N ASN A 160 -24.43 9.30 6.85
CA ASN A 160 -25.64 9.49 7.65
C ASN A 160 -25.27 9.56 9.16
N GLY A 161 -25.79 10.54 9.91
CA GLY A 161 -25.68 10.65 11.39
C GLY A 161 -24.41 11.29 11.98
N ALA A 162 -24.52 12.48 12.59
CA ALA A 162 -23.40 13.27 13.11
C ALA A 162 -22.55 12.63 14.23
N GLY A 163 -23.05 11.58 14.92
CA GLY A 163 -22.34 10.95 16.06
C GLY A 163 -21.37 9.81 15.73
N GLY A 164 -21.73 8.89 14.82
CA GLY A 164 -20.93 7.68 14.54
C GLY A 164 -19.77 7.86 13.54
N LYS A 165 -19.76 8.99 12.81
CA LYS A 165 -18.82 9.26 11.71
C LYS A 165 -17.43 9.67 12.18
N SER A 166 -17.34 10.31 13.35
CA SER A 166 -16.05 10.74 13.90
C SER A 166 -15.19 9.52 14.20
N VAL A 167 -15.76 8.51 14.87
CA VAL A 167 -15.04 7.31 15.31
C VAL A 167 -14.54 6.48 14.13
N TYR A 168 -15.39 6.16 13.14
CA TYR A 168 -14.98 5.34 11.99
C TYR A 168 -13.94 6.03 11.10
N LYS A 169 -14.12 7.33 10.82
CA LYS A 169 -13.17 8.11 10.00
C LYS A 169 -11.83 8.31 10.73
N SER A 170 -11.86 8.45 12.05
CA SER A 170 -10.66 8.52 12.88
C SER A 170 -9.93 7.18 12.92
N CYS A 171 -10.67 6.07 13.09
CA CYS A 171 -10.13 4.72 13.11
C CYS A 171 -9.39 4.37 11.80
N CYS A 172 -9.98 4.65 10.63
CA CYS A 172 -9.29 4.40 9.35
C CYS A 172 -7.99 5.21 9.22
N LYS A 173 -7.96 6.47 9.68
CA LYS A 173 -6.73 7.29 9.62
C LYS A 173 -5.63 6.72 10.51
N TYR A 174 -5.97 6.36 11.76
CA TYR A 174 -5.00 5.75 12.67
C TYR A 174 -4.54 4.37 12.19
N PHE A 175 -5.43 3.59 11.58
CA PHE A 175 -5.07 2.31 11.00
C PHE A 175 -4.11 2.46 9.82
N THR A 176 -4.32 3.43 8.92
CA THR A 176 -3.38 3.71 7.82
C THR A 176 -2.04 4.27 8.31
N ALA A 177 -2.05 5.16 9.30
CA ALA A 177 -0.81 5.64 9.91
C ALA A 177 -0.07 4.49 10.61
N GLY A 178 -0.80 3.68 11.37
CA GLY A 178 -0.27 2.51 12.08
C GLY A 178 0.30 1.45 11.14
N SER A 179 -0.36 1.17 10.01
CA SER A 179 0.16 0.23 9.00
C SER A 179 1.42 0.75 8.32
N ALA A 180 1.51 2.06 8.07
CA ALA A 180 2.72 2.66 7.50
C ALA A 180 3.89 2.59 8.50
N VAL A 181 3.66 2.95 9.76
CA VAL A 181 4.65 2.82 10.84
C VAL A 181 5.05 1.36 11.02
N TYR A 182 4.09 0.44 11.02
CA TYR A 182 4.36 -1.00 11.09
C TYR A 182 5.20 -1.47 9.91
N GLY A 183 4.89 -1.03 8.68
CA GLY A 183 5.65 -1.37 7.48
C GLY A 183 7.11 -0.92 7.59
N VAL A 184 7.36 0.34 7.96
CA VAL A 184 8.71 0.89 8.15
C VAL A 184 9.45 0.17 9.27
N ALA A 185 8.81 -0.03 10.43
CA ALA A 185 9.43 -0.73 11.55
C ALA A 185 9.77 -2.19 11.22
N THR A 186 8.89 -2.87 10.48
CA THR A 186 9.11 -4.25 10.01
C THR A 186 10.28 -4.31 9.03
N LEU A 187 10.37 -3.38 8.07
CA LEU A 187 11.49 -3.29 7.12
C LEU A 187 12.82 -3.07 7.85
N GLU A 188 12.87 -2.12 8.78
CA GLU A 188 14.08 -1.86 9.58
C GLU A 188 14.50 -3.09 10.40
N LEU A 189 13.53 -3.79 11.00
CA LEU A 189 13.83 -5.02 11.73
C LEU A 189 14.29 -6.15 10.83
N ILE A 190 13.73 -6.29 9.61
CA ILE A 190 14.19 -7.26 8.61
C ILE A 190 15.67 -6.99 8.28
N VAL A 191 16.04 -5.73 8.01
CA VAL A 191 17.43 -5.33 7.73
C VAL A 191 18.34 -5.67 8.91
N ARG A 192 17.97 -5.21 10.13
CA ARG A 192 18.80 -5.43 11.33
C ARG A 192 19.02 -6.91 11.63
N ARG A 193 17.99 -7.75 11.46
CA ARG A 193 18.04 -9.18 11.82
C ARG A 193 18.76 -10.04 10.80
N ASN A 194 18.90 -9.55 9.57
CA ASN A 194 19.60 -10.24 8.49
C ASN A 194 20.98 -9.63 8.19
N ARG A 195 21.45 -8.65 8.98
CA ARG A 195 22.72 -7.95 8.75
C ARG A 195 23.93 -8.88 8.61
N GLU A 196 23.96 -9.98 9.35
CA GLU A 196 25.05 -10.97 9.30
C GLU A 196 25.01 -11.84 8.04
N ASN A 197 23.85 -11.94 7.39
CA ASN A 197 23.65 -12.74 6.18
C ASN A 197 23.86 -11.93 4.89
N ILE A 198 23.87 -10.60 4.99
CA ILE A 198 24.09 -9.69 3.88
C ILE A 198 25.61 -9.54 3.71
N GLY A 199 26.14 -9.97 2.57
CA GLY A 199 27.58 -9.96 2.30
C GLY A 199 28.23 -8.60 2.57
N SER A 200 29.49 -8.62 3.02
CA SER A 200 30.24 -7.44 3.48
C SER A 200 30.46 -6.31 2.45
N GLY A 201 29.90 -6.42 1.24
CA GLY A 201 29.95 -5.45 0.15
C GLY A 201 28.69 -4.60 -0.06
N GLU A 202 27.58 -4.86 0.64
CA GLU A 202 26.33 -4.06 0.49
C GLU A 202 26.23 -2.86 1.47
N GLY A 203 27.33 -2.54 2.15
CA GLY A 203 27.37 -1.54 3.24
C GLY A 203 27.29 -0.07 2.81
N GLU A 204 27.37 0.27 1.53
CA GLU A 204 27.56 1.65 1.07
C GLU A 204 26.34 2.34 0.43
N TRP A 205 25.20 1.66 0.31
CA TRP A 205 23.84 2.19 0.28
C TRP A 205 22.92 1.03 -0.13
N GLY A 206 22.33 0.36 0.85
CA GLY A 206 21.50 -0.80 0.58
C GLY A 206 20.27 -0.43 -0.24
N PHE A 207 19.79 -1.35 -1.08
CA PHE A 207 18.48 -1.26 -1.74
C PHE A 207 17.38 -0.80 -0.76
N GLY A 208 17.45 -1.23 0.49
CA GLY A 208 16.54 -0.80 1.55
C GLY A 208 16.61 0.68 1.95
N GLN A 209 17.76 1.35 1.86
CA GLN A 209 17.88 2.80 2.11
C GLN A 209 17.28 3.61 0.97
N ILE A 210 17.51 3.19 -0.28
CA ILE A 210 16.92 3.82 -1.47
C ILE A 210 15.40 3.67 -1.46
N VAL A 211 14.89 2.49 -1.13
CA VAL A 211 13.44 2.29 -1.06
C VAL A 211 12.82 2.95 0.17
N SER A 212 13.52 2.98 1.31
CA SER A 212 13.09 3.78 2.47
C SER A 212 13.02 5.27 2.12
N LEU A 213 13.96 5.80 1.33
CA LEU A 213 13.88 7.16 0.81
C LEU A 213 12.68 7.36 -0.11
N ILE A 214 12.35 6.41 -0.98
CA ILE A 214 11.16 6.50 -1.85
C ILE A 214 9.86 6.49 -1.01
N LEU A 215 9.77 5.62 0.01
CA LEU A 215 8.63 5.54 0.90
C LEU A 215 8.49 6.77 1.81
N ILE A 216 9.60 7.27 2.35
CA ILE A 216 9.64 8.50 3.15
C ILE A 216 9.30 9.70 2.28
N LEU A 217 9.83 9.79 1.06
CA LEU A 217 9.54 10.89 0.14
C LEU A 217 8.04 10.96 -0.16
N GLN A 218 7.38 9.83 -0.37
CA GLN A 218 5.94 9.77 -0.53
C GLN A 218 5.19 10.26 0.73
N CYS A 219 5.63 9.85 1.93
CA CYS A 219 5.05 10.33 3.18
C CYS A 219 5.25 11.84 3.38
N VAL A 220 6.43 12.36 3.03
CA VAL A 220 6.74 13.80 3.10
C VAL A 220 5.85 14.58 2.15
N VAL A 221 5.65 14.11 0.91
CA VAL A 221 4.72 14.73 -0.04
C VAL A 221 3.31 14.80 0.54
N ASP A 222 2.84 13.73 1.18
CA ASP A 222 1.51 13.69 1.80
C ASP A 222 1.40 14.67 2.98
N VAL A 223 2.42 14.76 3.84
CA VAL A 223 2.50 15.73 4.95
C VAL A 223 2.50 17.17 4.43
N VAL A 224 3.32 17.48 3.43
CA VAL A 224 3.40 18.82 2.82
C VAL A 224 2.05 19.21 2.23
N VAL A 225 1.37 18.32 1.53
CA VAL A 225 0.03 18.58 0.98
C VAL A 225 -1.00 18.87 2.09
N VAL A 226 -0.92 18.18 3.23
CA VAL A 226 -1.79 18.45 4.39
C VAL A 226 -1.50 19.81 5.00
N ILE A 227 -0.22 20.12 5.24
CA ILE A 227 0.21 21.41 5.79
C ILE A 227 -0.20 22.56 4.86
N CYS A 228 0.03 22.44 3.54
CA CYS A 228 -0.37 23.47 2.58
C CYS A 228 -1.89 23.69 2.55
N LYS A 229 -2.69 22.62 2.76
CA LYS A 229 -4.15 22.76 2.87
C LYS A 229 -4.57 23.43 4.17
N TRP A 230 -3.89 23.13 5.27
CA TRP A 230 -4.12 23.78 6.56
C TRP A 230 -3.78 25.26 6.50
N TRP A 231 -2.67 25.60 5.86
CA TRP A 231 -2.25 26.99 5.62
C TRP A 231 -3.26 27.75 4.75
N LYS A 232 -3.72 27.16 3.63
CA LYS A 232 -4.73 27.80 2.75
C LYS A 232 -6.14 27.82 3.36
N GLY A 233 -6.40 27.01 4.37
CA GLY A 233 -7.70 26.85 5.02
C GLY A 233 -7.84 27.60 6.35
N SER A 234 -6.88 28.47 6.69
CA SER A 234 -7.04 29.40 7.81
C SER A 234 -7.67 30.69 7.28
N PRO A 235 -9.00 30.91 7.41
CA PRO A 235 -9.47 32.28 7.53
C PRO A 235 -8.87 32.81 8.83
N CYS A 236 -8.10 33.89 8.76
CA CYS A 236 -7.96 34.74 9.93
C CYS A 236 -9.38 35.19 10.27
N GLU A 237 -9.97 34.66 11.34
CA GLU A 237 -10.99 35.42 12.05
C GLU A 237 -10.28 36.68 12.53
N ASP A 238 -10.68 37.83 11.98
CA ASP A 238 -10.33 39.11 12.55
C ASP A 238 -10.94 39.17 13.97
N PRO A 239 -10.15 39.33 15.03
CA PRO A 239 -10.68 39.56 16.36
C PRO A 239 -10.95 41.07 16.55
N GLU A 240 -11.76 41.69 15.69
CA GLU A 240 -12.20 43.07 15.90
C GLU A 240 -13.66 43.27 15.53
N GLY A 241 -14.50 43.48 16.54
CA GLY A 241 -15.90 43.82 16.33
C GLY A 241 -16.78 43.82 17.58
N TYR A 242 -16.26 44.23 18.75
CA TYR A 242 -17.09 44.69 19.87
C TYR A 242 -17.40 46.21 19.70
N PRO A 243 -18.38 46.78 20.42
CA PRO A 243 -19.59 47.38 19.86
C PRO A 243 -19.55 48.92 19.87
N GLY A 244 -20.03 49.58 18.80
CA GLY A 244 -20.52 50.97 18.86
C GLY A 244 -22.01 50.93 18.53
N GLY A 245 -22.95 51.49 19.31
CA GLY A 245 -22.96 52.86 19.82
C GLY A 245 -22.91 53.80 18.62
N THR A 246 -23.94 54.55 18.20
CA THR A 246 -24.94 55.33 18.93
C THR A 246 -26.02 55.83 17.94
N ALA A 247 -27.20 56.18 18.48
CA ALA A 247 -28.12 57.26 18.11
C ALA A 247 -28.24 57.69 16.63
N TYR A 248 -29.43 57.58 16.03
CA TYR A 248 -30.54 58.55 16.04
C TYR A 248 -31.72 57.96 15.27
#